data_AF-A0A059X9F7-F1
#
_entry.id   AF-A0A059X9F7-F1
#
_cell.length_a   1.000
_cell.length_b   1.000
_cell.length_c   1.000
_cell.angle_alpha   90.00
_cell.angle_beta   90.00
_cell.angle_gamma   90.00
#
_symmetry.space_group_name_H-M   'P 1'
#
loop_
_entity.id
_entity.type
_entity.pdbx_description
1 polymer ?
#
loop_
_entity_poly.entity_id
_entity_poly.type
_entity_poly.pdbx_seq_one_letter_code
_entity_poly.pdbx_strand_id
1 'polypeptide(L)'
;MKKTLTFLIATWLINFNLHAQVEPSAGKWKTWFITSGKDYRLPQPPSFKDEIEQVISKQKHLTTEEMQEIQFWNAGAPGYRWHEMVAKLWMTDTGYNGALANMLLNVGIYDATIAAWDSKYAYNRPRPFTADKRVKPFVVNTGTPSYPCEHSVAAGVAATIIAHFYPALADSVNRMAQQAMASRIA
;
A
#
# COMPACT_ATOMS: atom_id res chain seq x y z
N MET A 1 40.87 30.44 36.92
CA MET A 1 40.26 29.10 36.90
C MET A 1 39.59 28.89 35.56
N LYS A 2 40.36 28.34 34.61
CA LYS A 2 39.92 27.95 33.28
C LYS A 2 39.45 26.50 33.34
N LYS A 3 38.56 26.15 32.40
CA LYS A 3 38.20 24.81 31.90
C LYS A 3 37.04 24.12 32.61
N THR A 4 36.20 23.54 31.75
CA THR A 4 35.31 22.39 31.96
C THR A 4 33.85 22.68 32.29
N LEU A 5 33.11 23.29 31.34
CA LEU A 5 31.68 23.02 31.22
C LEU A 5 31.19 23.31 29.78
N THR A 6 31.69 22.54 28.82
CA THR A 6 31.20 22.60 27.43
C THR A 6 31.24 21.22 26.81
N PHE A 7 30.56 20.27 27.42
CA PHE A 7 30.32 18.94 26.85
C PHE A 7 29.06 18.41 27.50
N LEU A 8 27.92 18.39 26.78
CA LEU A 8 26.88 17.34 26.85
C LEU A 8 25.51 17.65 26.21
N ILE A 9 25.36 18.59 25.28
CA ILE A 9 24.12 18.63 24.46
C ILE A 9 24.43 18.88 22.99
N ALA A 10 25.23 17.98 22.42
CA ALA A 10 25.18 17.68 21.00
C ALA A 10 24.52 16.30 20.87
N THR A 11 23.28 16.17 21.34
CA THR A 11 22.41 15.05 20.97
C THR A 11 22.16 15.15 19.48
N TRP A 12 23.05 14.51 18.73
CA TRP A 12 22.80 13.77 17.51
C TRP A 12 21.31 13.80 17.12
N LEU A 13 20.95 14.73 16.25
CA LEU A 13 19.76 14.60 15.41
C LEU A 13 20.06 13.46 14.44
N ILE A 14 19.95 12.22 14.92
CA ILE A 14 19.79 11.08 14.03
C ILE A 14 18.45 11.31 13.37
N ASN A 15 18.49 11.83 12.15
CA ASN A 15 17.39 11.63 11.23
C ASN A 15 17.29 10.12 11.01
N PHE A 16 16.48 9.45 11.82
CA PHE A 16 16.04 8.10 11.52
C PHE A 16 15.17 8.21 10.26
N ASN A 17 15.83 8.13 9.11
CA ASN A 17 15.16 7.68 7.91
C ASN A 17 14.77 6.24 8.21
N LEU A 18 13.53 6.03 8.66
CA LEU A 18 12.89 4.73 8.63
C LEU A 18 12.84 4.33 7.16
N HIS A 19 13.88 3.62 6.71
CA HIS A 19 13.86 3.00 5.41
C HIS A 19 12.76 1.95 5.50
N ALA A 20 11.72 2.12 4.70
CA ALA A 20 10.74 1.05 4.53
C ALA A 20 11.51 -0.22 4.15
N GLN A 21 11.24 -1.33 4.84
CA GLN A 21 11.90 -2.59 4.56
C GLN A 21 11.60 -3.00 3.10
N VAL A 22 12.64 -3.04 2.27
CA VAL A 22 12.53 -3.46 0.87
C VAL A 22 12.97 -4.91 0.77
N GLU A 23 12.10 -5.75 0.24
CA GLU A 23 12.32 -7.21 0.18
C GLU A 23 12.24 -7.73 -1.25
N PRO A 24 13.25 -7.52 -2.13
CA PRO A 24 13.16 -7.89 -3.55
C PRO A 24 12.86 -9.38 -3.80
N SER A 25 13.09 -10.22 -2.79
CA SER A 25 12.80 -11.65 -2.83
C SER A 25 11.38 -12.01 -2.34
N ALA A 26 10.57 -11.05 -1.90
CA ALA A 26 9.25 -11.29 -1.32
C ALA A 26 8.30 -12.05 -2.25
N GLY A 27 8.43 -11.90 -3.57
CA GLY A 27 7.67 -12.68 -4.54
C GLY A 27 7.91 -14.21 -4.48
N LYS A 28 8.94 -14.66 -3.75
CA LYS A 28 9.30 -16.08 -3.55
C LYS A 28 8.97 -16.58 -2.14
N TRP A 29 8.37 -15.76 -1.29
CA TRP A 29 8.01 -16.18 0.05
C TRP A 29 6.92 -17.26 0.02
N LYS A 30 6.85 -18.03 1.11
CA LYS A 30 5.83 -19.07 1.27
C LYS A 30 4.45 -18.44 1.28
N THR A 31 3.56 -18.94 0.43
CA THR A 31 2.14 -18.57 0.35
C THR A 31 1.27 -19.58 1.09
N TRP A 32 0.00 -19.25 1.31
CA TRP A 32 -0.95 -20.07 2.07
C TRP A 32 -2.11 -20.63 1.23
N PHE A 33 -2.69 -19.83 0.35
CA PHE A 33 -3.81 -20.19 -0.51
C PHE A 33 -3.41 -20.39 -1.97
N ILE A 34 -2.41 -19.66 -2.45
CA ILE A 34 -1.86 -19.82 -3.80
C ILE A 34 -0.60 -20.69 -3.75
N THR A 35 -0.20 -21.33 -4.86
CA THR A 35 1.00 -22.18 -4.85
C THR A 35 2.28 -21.36 -4.94
N SER A 36 2.23 -20.22 -5.63
CA SER A 36 3.31 -19.23 -5.67
C SER A 36 2.79 -17.87 -6.16
N GLY A 37 3.57 -16.80 -5.95
CA GLY A 37 3.24 -15.48 -6.52
C GLY A 37 3.11 -15.47 -8.05
N LYS A 38 3.72 -16.43 -8.75
CA LYS A 38 3.67 -16.54 -10.22
C LYS A 38 2.28 -16.90 -10.73
N ASP A 39 1.47 -17.57 -9.93
CA ASP A 39 0.13 -18.05 -10.33
C ASP A 39 -0.78 -16.89 -10.72
N TYR A 40 -0.55 -15.71 -10.12
CA TYR A 40 -1.28 -14.47 -10.33
C TYR A 40 -0.38 -13.35 -10.87
N ARG A 41 0.72 -13.70 -11.54
CA ARG A 41 1.57 -12.70 -12.18
C ARG A 41 0.75 -11.93 -13.22
N LEU A 42 0.73 -10.60 -13.06
CA LEU A 42 0.02 -9.73 -13.99
C LEU A 42 0.76 -9.67 -15.34
N PRO A 43 0.08 -9.35 -16.44
CA PRO A 43 0.74 -9.11 -17.72
C PRO A 43 1.72 -7.94 -17.62
N GLN A 44 2.64 -7.85 -18.58
CA GLN A 44 3.55 -6.71 -18.67
C GLN A 44 2.74 -5.41 -18.78
N PRO A 45 3.08 -4.36 -18.00
CA PRO A 45 2.33 -3.12 -18.05
C PRO A 45 2.56 -2.36 -19.37
N PRO A 46 1.57 -1.60 -19.86
CA PRO A 46 1.72 -0.77 -21.05
C PRO A 46 2.74 0.35 -20.85
N SER A 47 3.12 1.07 -21.91
CA SER A 47 4.02 2.24 -21.81
C SER A 47 3.52 3.26 -20.78
N PHE A 48 4.42 3.79 -19.94
CA PHE A 48 4.06 4.76 -18.90
C PHE A 48 3.92 6.22 -19.41
N LYS A 49 4.27 6.51 -20.67
CA LYS A 49 4.39 7.89 -21.17
C LYS A 49 3.09 8.68 -21.01
N ASP A 50 1.96 8.08 -21.39
CA ASP A 50 0.66 8.77 -21.34
C ASP A 50 0.10 8.86 -19.91
N GLU A 51 0.49 7.92 -19.03
CA GLU A 51 0.10 7.91 -17.62
C GLU A 51 0.78 9.04 -16.82
N ILE A 52 2.02 9.41 -17.16
CA ILE A 52 2.76 10.47 -16.45
C ILE A 52 2.04 11.82 -16.53
N GLU A 53 1.53 12.20 -17.70
CA GLU A 53 0.80 13.45 -17.85
C GLU A 53 -0.52 13.45 -17.06
N GLN A 54 -1.15 12.28 -16.89
CA GLN A 54 -2.33 12.15 -16.03
C GLN A 54 -1.98 12.40 -14.56
N VAL A 55 -0.87 11.84 -14.08
CA VAL A 55 -0.36 12.08 -12.71
C VAL A 55 -0.06 13.57 -12.52
N ILE A 56 0.67 14.20 -13.45
CA ILE A 56 1.01 15.63 -13.36
C ILE A 56 -0.26 16.50 -13.35
N SER A 57 -1.22 16.19 -14.23
CA SER A 57 -2.51 16.88 -14.27
C SER A 57 -3.27 16.73 -12.96
N LYS A 58 -3.26 15.53 -12.37
CA LYS A 58 -3.89 15.26 -11.08
C LYS A 58 -3.23 16.04 -9.94
N GLN A 59 -1.90 16.09 -9.90
CA GLN A 59 -1.16 16.86 -8.89
C GLN A 59 -1.46 18.36 -8.93
N LYS A 60 -1.70 18.93 -10.12
CA LYS A 60 -2.01 20.36 -10.28
C LYS A 60 -3.36 20.75 -9.69
N HIS A 61 -4.30 19.81 -9.61
CA HIS A 61 -5.67 20.05 -9.16
C HIS A 61 -5.99 19.29 -7.87
N LEU A 62 -4.96 18.92 -7.11
CA LEU A 62 -5.11 18.14 -5.89
C LEU A 62 -5.78 18.98 -4.80
N THR A 63 -6.92 18.52 -4.29
CA THR A 63 -7.63 19.21 -3.21
C THR A 63 -7.08 18.84 -1.83
N THR A 64 -7.45 19.60 -0.80
CA THR A 64 -7.10 19.29 0.60
C THR A 64 -7.66 17.94 1.03
N GLU A 65 -8.88 17.61 0.61
CA GLU A 65 -9.56 16.34 0.90
C GLU A 65 -8.82 15.17 0.24
N GLU A 66 -8.40 15.32 -1.01
CA GLU A 66 -7.61 14.30 -1.70
C GLU A 66 -6.25 14.09 -1.06
N MET A 67 -5.61 15.17 -0.58
CA MET A 67 -4.39 15.06 0.21
C MET A 67 -4.61 14.30 1.53
N GLN A 68 -5.75 14.52 2.20
CA GLN A 68 -6.11 13.77 3.41
C GLN A 68 -6.33 12.29 3.11
N GLU A 69 -6.97 11.93 2.00
CA GLU A 69 -7.10 10.55 1.56
C GLU A 69 -5.73 9.90 1.30
N ILE A 70 -4.81 10.61 0.63
CA ILE A 70 -3.43 10.15 0.47
C ILE A 70 -2.82 9.84 1.84
N GLN A 71 -2.87 10.76 2.80
CA GLN A 71 -2.30 10.51 4.12
C GLN A 71 -3.00 9.36 4.87
N PHE A 72 -4.33 9.28 4.78
CA PHE A 72 -5.14 8.26 5.44
C PHE A 72 -4.77 6.84 4.99
N TRP A 73 -4.63 6.64 3.66
CA TRP A 73 -4.29 5.35 3.05
C TRP A 73 -2.79 5.01 3.12
N ASN A 74 -1.92 5.95 3.51
CA ASN A 74 -0.49 5.73 3.72
C ASN A 74 -0.10 5.57 5.20
N ALA A 75 -1.06 5.23 6.06
CA ALA A 75 -0.83 5.06 7.51
C ALA A 75 0.03 3.84 7.89
N GLY A 76 0.29 2.91 6.96
CA GLY A 76 1.05 1.70 7.25
C GLY A 76 1.24 0.80 6.03
N ALA A 77 1.41 -0.50 6.27
CA ALA A 77 1.46 -1.51 5.22
C ALA A 77 0.17 -1.51 4.37
N PRO A 78 0.20 -2.03 3.12
CA PRO A 78 -0.96 -2.04 2.22
C PRO A 78 -2.28 -2.53 2.85
N GLY A 79 -2.19 -3.54 3.74
CA GLY A 79 -3.33 -4.12 4.44
C GLY A 79 -3.76 -3.40 5.73
N TYR A 80 -3.03 -2.39 6.21
CA TYR A 80 -3.16 -1.85 7.58
C TYR A 80 -4.58 -1.35 7.90
N ARG A 81 -5.14 -0.47 7.06
CA ARG A 81 -6.49 0.07 7.25
C ARG A 81 -7.57 -1.00 7.11
N TRP A 82 -7.38 -1.94 6.19
CA TRP A 82 -8.30 -3.06 5.97
C TRP A 82 -8.32 -4.02 7.16
N HIS A 83 -7.15 -4.32 7.71
CA HIS A 83 -7.00 -5.06 8.96
C HIS A 83 -7.70 -4.35 10.12
N GLU A 84 -7.45 -3.05 10.29
CA GLU A 84 -8.07 -2.24 11.34
C GLU A 84 -9.61 -2.28 11.25
N MET A 85 -10.16 -2.17 10.03
CA MET A 85 -11.60 -2.25 9.80
C MET A 85 -12.17 -3.62 10.13
N VAL A 86 -11.60 -4.70 9.56
CA VAL A 86 -12.13 -6.03 9.81
C VAL A 86 -11.98 -6.40 11.28
N ALA A 87 -10.90 -5.98 11.95
CA ALA A 87 -10.68 -6.15 13.37
C ALA A 87 -11.85 -5.62 14.20
N LYS A 88 -12.32 -4.41 13.89
CA LYS A 88 -13.49 -3.81 14.56
C LYS A 88 -14.78 -4.56 14.23
N LEU A 89 -14.95 -4.99 12.98
CA LEU A 89 -16.15 -5.71 12.54
C LEU A 89 -16.25 -7.08 13.19
N TRP A 90 -15.22 -7.92 13.14
CA TRP A 90 -15.32 -9.30 13.61
C TRP A 90 -15.43 -9.42 15.14
N MET A 91 -14.98 -8.41 15.89
CA MET A 91 -15.16 -8.35 17.35
C MET A 91 -16.54 -7.83 17.79
N THR A 92 -17.31 -7.24 16.86
CA THR A 92 -18.66 -6.71 17.13
C THR A 92 -19.76 -7.47 16.41
N ASP A 93 -19.39 -8.27 15.41
CA ASP A 93 -20.23 -9.24 14.73
C ASP A 93 -20.69 -10.34 15.72
N THR A 94 -22.01 -10.53 15.82
CA THR A 94 -22.61 -11.61 16.62
C THR A 94 -22.74 -12.92 15.85
N GLY A 95 -22.37 -12.91 14.56
CA GLY A 95 -22.32 -14.09 13.70
C GLY A 95 -21.08 -14.96 13.92
N TYR A 96 -21.11 -16.15 13.32
CA TYR A 96 -20.03 -17.15 13.47
C TYR A 96 -18.84 -16.94 12.52
N ASN A 97 -18.95 -16.05 11.54
CA ASN A 97 -17.98 -15.94 10.45
C ASN A 97 -16.92 -14.86 10.65
N GLY A 98 -17.02 -14.01 11.68
CA GLY A 98 -16.09 -12.89 11.86
C GLY A 98 -14.62 -13.31 11.95
N ALA A 99 -14.31 -14.33 12.76
CA ALA A 99 -12.94 -14.84 12.87
C ALA A 99 -12.41 -15.38 11.53
N LEU A 100 -13.28 -16.07 10.77
CA LEU A 100 -12.95 -16.56 9.43
C LEU A 100 -12.71 -15.41 8.45
N ALA A 101 -13.56 -14.38 8.43
CA ALA A 101 -13.41 -13.20 7.59
C ALA A 101 -12.09 -12.46 7.89
N ASN A 102 -11.75 -12.29 9.17
CA ASN A 102 -10.49 -11.69 9.59
C ASN A 102 -9.28 -12.52 9.13
N MET A 103 -9.31 -13.84 9.31
CA MET A 103 -8.24 -14.72 8.84
C MET A 103 -8.08 -14.64 7.32
N LEU A 104 -9.16 -14.80 6.57
CA LEU A 104 -9.15 -14.77 5.09
C LEU A 104 -8.67 -13.42 4.54
N LEU A 105 -9.07 -12.30 5.15
CA LEU A 105 -8.60 -10.98 4.72
C LEU A 105 -7.09 -10.85 4.89
N ASN A 106 -6.56 -11.19 6.08
CA ASN A 106 -5.14 -11.00 6.36
C ASN A 106 -4.25 -11.93 5.53
N VAL A 107 -4.62 -13.21 5.45
CA VAL A 107 -3.87 -14.20 4.66
C VAL A 107 -4.02 -13.93 3.16
N GLY A 108 -5.21 -13.52 2.71
CA GLY A 108 -5.45 -13.14 1.31
C GLY A 108 -4.64 -11.92 0.89
N ILE A 109 -4.59 -10.86 1.71
CA ILE A 109 -3.76 -9.68 1.42
C ILE A 109 -2.28 -10.05 1.40
N TYR A 110 -1.84 -10.92 2.30
CA TYR A 110 -0.46 -11.41 2.33
C TYR A 110 -0.09 -12.13 1.02
N ASP A 111 -0.84 -13.15 0.62
CA ASP A 111 -0.59 -13.91 -0.61
C ASP A 111 -0.69 -13.00 -1.86
N ALA A 112 -1.68 -12.11 -1.92
CA ALA A 112 -1.84 -11.18 -3.02
C ALA A 112 -0.68 -10.17 -3.10
N THR A 113 -0.13 -9.75 -1.95
CA THR A 113 1.07 -8.91 -1.91
C THR A 113 2.29 -9.68 -2.44
N ILE A 114 2.45 -10.96 -2.13
CA ILE A 114 3.50 -11.80 -2.71
C ILE A 114 3.37 -11.85 -4.24
N ALA A 115 2.17 -12.05 -4.78
CA ALA A 115 1.93 -12.02 -6.23
C ALA A 115 2.24 -10.65 -6.87
N ALA A 116 1.90 -9.56 -6.16
CA ALA A 116 2.25 -8.21 -6.57
C ALA A 116 3.77 -8.00 -6.63
N TRP A 117 4.51 -8.50 -5.63
CA TRP A 117 5.97 -8.43 -5.59
C TRP A 117 6.61 -9.29 -6.69
N ASP A 118 6.07 -10.48 -6.97
CA ASP A 118 6.51 -11.29 -8.10
C ASP A 118 6.38 -10.51 -9.43
N SER A 119 5.23 -9.86 -9.67
CA SER A 119 5.01 -9.01 -10.84
C SER A 119 5.95 -7.79 -10.89
N LYS A 120 6.20 -7.14 -9.75
CA LYS A 120 7.11 -5.98 -9.65
C LYS A 120 8.50 -6.27 -10.14
N TYR A 121 9.09 -7.35 -9.65
CA TYR A 121 10.46 -7.69 -9.96
C TYR A 121 10.59 -8.46 -11.28
N ALA A 122 9.49 -8.99 -11.81
CA ALA A 122 9.45 -9.47 -13.19
C ALA A 122 9.57 -8.33 -14.22
N TYR A 123 8.99 -7.14 -13.94
CA TYR A 123 8.92 -6.04 -14.91
C TYR A 123 9.77 -4.81 -14.57
N ASN A 124 10.20 -4.65 -13.32
CA ASN A 124 11.03 -3.55 -12.83
C ASN A 124 10.59 -2.15 -13.33
N ARG A 125 9.27 -1.89 -13.39
CA ARG A 125 8.73 -0.62 -13.89
C ARG A 125 9.21 0.54 -13.00
N PRO A 126 9.78 1.62 -13.58
CA PRO A 126 10.20 2.77 -12.81
C PRO A 126 9.01 3.48 -12.16
N ARG A 127 9.25 4.15 -11.03
CA ARG A 127 8.25 5.01 -10.39
C ARG A 127 8.06 6.31 -11.20
N PRO A 128 6.86 6.92 -11.21
CA PRO A 128 6.59 8.14 -11.97
C PRO A 128 7.61 9.28 -11.72
N PHE A 129 7.93 9.59 -10.46
CA PHE A 129 8.94 10.62 -10.12
C PHE A 129 10.39 10.27 -10.52
N THR A 130 10.67 8.99 -10.81
CA THR A 130 11.96 8.56 -11.35
C THR A 130 11.99 8.77 -12.85
N ALA A 131 10.89 8.47 -13.54
CA ALA A 131 10.73 8.64 -14.97
C ALA A 131 10.59 10.11 -15.40
N ASP A 132 9.98 10.97 -14.58
CA ASP A 132 9.80 12.40 -14.85
C ASP A 132 9.91 13.23 -13.56
N LYS A 133 10.78 14.23 -13.56
CA LYS A 133 11.06 15.09 -12.40
C LYS A 133 9.95 16.09 -12.07
N ARG A 134 8.98 16.28 -12.96
CA ARG A 134 7.78 17.11 -12.70
C ARG A 134 6.84 16.46 -11.69
N VAL A 135 6.87 15.13 -11.55
CA VAL A 135 6.05 14.39 -10.59
C VAL A 135 6.66 14.47 -9.19
N LYS A 136 5.88 14.96 -8.22
CA LYS A 136 6.32 15.12 -6.82
C LYS A 136 5.83 13.93 -5.97
N PRO A 137 6.70 13.19 -5.27
CA PRO A 137 6.24 12.17 -4.33
C PRO A 137 5.64 12.81 -3.07
N PHE A 138 4.39 12.46 -2.73
CA PHE A 138 3.74 12.91 -1.48
C PHE A 138 3.94 11.97 -0.30
N VAL A 139 4.55 10.81 -0.54
CA VAL A 139 4.78 9.75 0.44
C VAL A 139 6.21 9.27 0.35
N VAL A 140 6.70 8.62 1.41
CA VAL A 140 8.07 8.10 1.46
C VAL A 140 8.33 7.18 0.27
N ASN A 141 9.39 7.50 -0.47
CA ASN A 141 9.85 6.66 -1.57
C ASN A 141 10.59 5.44 -1.02
N THR A 142 10.06 4.25 -1.29
CA THR A 142 10.67 2.98 -0.86
C THR A 142 11.67 2.41 -1.87
N GLY A 143 11.88 3.05 -3.04
CA GLY A 143 12.81 2.57 -4.07
C GLY A 143 12.38 1.28 -4.79
N THR A 144 11.17 0.79 -4.54
CA THR A 144 10.61 -0.42 -5.15
C THR A 144 9.99 -0.14 -6.53
N PRO A 145 9.93 -1.15 -7.44
CA PRO A 145 9.21 -1.02 -8.71
C PRO A 145 7.75 -0.61 -8.54
N SER A 146 7.21 0.11 -9.52
CA SER A 146 5.89 0.76 -9.40
C SER A 146 4.70 -0.13 -9.74
N TYR A 147 4.90 -1.21 -10.50
CA TYR A 147 3.80 -2.02 -11.04
C TYR A 147 3.78 -3.45 -10.51
N PRO A 148 2.63 -3.95 -10.01
CA PRO A 148 1.40 -3.21 -9.71
C PRO A 148 1.51 -2.38 -8.42
N CYS A 149 0.46 -1.66 -8.05
CA CYS A 149 0.38 -1.03 -6.73
C CYS A 149 -0.08 -2.05 -5.67
N GLU A 150 0.72 -2.25 -4.62
CA GLU A 150 0.42 -3.17 -3.52
C GLU A 150 -0.83 -2.75 -2.74
N HIS A 151 -1.05 -1.44 -2.58
CA HIS A 151 -2.22 -0.89 -1.89
C HIS A 151 -3.50 -1.17 -2.68
N SER A 152 -3.46 -1.08 -4.01
CA SER A 152 -4.58 -1.45 -4.87
C SER A 152 -4.90 -2.95 -4.81
N VAL A 153 -3.86 -3.79 -4.77
CA VAL A 153 -4.02 -5.25 -4.62
C VAL A 153 -4.67 -5.58 -3.27
N ALA A 154 -4.18 -4.99 -2.18
CA ALA A 154 -4.78 -5.16 -0.85
C ALA A 154 -6.23 -4.68 -0.79
N ALA A 155 -6.54 -3.54 -1.41
CA ALA A 155 -7.90 -3.01 -1.50
C ALA A 155 -8.85 -3.95 -2.25
N GLY A 156 -8.40 -4.56 -3.36
CA GLY A 156 -9.19 -5.53 -4.11
C GLY A 156 -9.54 -6.78 -3.29
N VAL A 157 -8.57 -7.34 -2.57
CA VAL A 157 -8.81 -8.47 -1.65
C VAL A 157 -9.77 -8.06 -0.53
N ALA A 158 -9.51 -6.92 0.12
CA ALA A 158 -10.31 -6.45 1.25
C ALA A 158 -11.77 -6.21 0.86
N ALA A 159 -12.01 -5.52 -0.27
CA ALA A 159 -13.36 -5.30 -0.78
C ALA A 159 -14.08 -6.62 -1.06
N THR A 160 -13.39 -7.59 -1.68
CA THR A 160 -13.96 -8.91 -1.99
C THR A 160 -14.37 -9.66 -0.72
N ILE A 161 -13.46 -9.77 0.26
CA ILE A 161 -13.72 -10.53 1.49
C ILE A 161 -14.77 -9.84 2.35
N ILE A 162 -14.65 -8.53 2.57
CA ILE A 162 -15.61 -7.79 3.41
C ILE A 162 -17.00 -7.79 2.78
N ALA A 163 -17.12 -7.58 1.46
CA ALA A 163 -18.43 -7.63 0.80
C ALA A 163 -19.07 -9.02 0.85
N HIS A 164 -18.27 -10.09 0.82
CA HIS A 164 -18.77 -11.46 0.93
C HIS A 164 -19.33 -11.77 2.32
N PHE A 165 -18.58 -11.46 3.39
CA PHE A 165 -18.98 -11.77 4.76
C PHE A 165 -19.92 -10.74 5.39
N TYR A 166 -19.87 -9.50 4.92
CA TYR A 166 -20.69 -8.38 5.38
C TYR A 166 -21.40 -7.70 4.19
N PRO A 167 -22.40 -8.35 3.55
CA PRO A 167 -23.03 -7.84 2.34
C PRO A 167 -23.65 -6.43 2.49
N ALA A 168 -24.13 -6.09 3.68
CA ALA A 168 -24.65 -4.74 3.98
C ALA A 168 -23.60 -3.63 3.84
N LEU A 169 -22.30 -3.98 3.87
CA LEU A 169 -21.18 -3.05 3.69
C LEU A 169 -20.60 -3.07 2.28
N ALA A 170 -21.12 -3.90 1.36
CA ALA A 170 -20.52 -4.12 0.03
C ALA A 170 -20.32 -2.81 -0.74
N ASP A 171 -21.35 -1.96 -0.82
CA ASP A 171 -21.25 -0.67 -1.50
C ASP A 171 -20.22 0.26 -0.86
N SER A 172 -20.20 0.30 0.47
CA SER A 172 -19.27 1.14 1.23
C SER A 172 -17.83 0.69 1.04
N VAL A 173 -17.54 -0.61 1.16
CA VAL A 173 -16.18 -1.12 1.03
C VAL A 173 -15.67 -1.01 -0.41
N ASN A 174 -16.53 -1.18 -1.41
CA ASN A 174 -16.18 -0.96 -2.80
C ASN A 174 -15.82 0.52 -3.06
N ARG A 175 -16.60 1.47 -2.53
CA ARG A 175 -16.25 2.90 -2.61
C ARG A 175 -14.92 3.20 -1.92
N MET A 176 -14.69 2.65 -0.74
CA MET A 176 -13.43 2.80 -0.02
C MET A 176 -12.24 2.23 -0.81
N ALA A 177 -12.43 1.10 -1.49
CA ALA A 177 -11.37 0.54 -2.33
C ALA A 177 -11.05 1.46 -3.52
N GLN A 178 -12.06 2.08 -4.14
CA GLN A 178 -11.83 3.09 -5.18
C GLN A 178 -11.10 4.32 -4.65
N GLN A 179 -11.45 4.81 -3.47
CA GLN A 179 -10.73 5.92 -2.81
C GLN A 179 -9.27 5.55 -2.52
N ALA A 180 -9.03 4.36 -1.97
CA ALA A 180 -7.70 3.84 -1.70
C ALA A 180 -6.86 3.74 -2.98
N MET A 181 -7.44 3.27 -4.08
CA MET A 181 -6.78 3.18 -5.38
C MET A 181 -6.51 4.55 -6.00
N ALA A 182 -7.48 5.47 -5.94
CA ALA A 182 -7.34 6.84 -6.42
C ALA A 182 -6.23 7.62 -5.68
N SER A 183 -6.06 7.35 -4.38
CA SER A 183 -5.00 7.92 -3.54
C SER A 183 -3.57 7.58 -4.00
N ARG A 184 -3.41 6.68 -4.99
CA ARG A 184 -2.11 6.23 -5.51
C ARG A 184 -1.68 6.93 -6.80
N ILE A 185 -2.58 7.70 -7.42
CA ILE A 185 -2.38 8.31 -8.74
C ILE A 185 -1.91 9.77 -8.62
N ALA A 186 -2.21 10.42 -7.49
CA ALA A 186 -1.82 11.78 -7.19
C ALA A 186 -0.38 11.86 -6.67
#